data_AF-A0A7W7I239-F1
#
_entry.id   AF-A0A7W7I239-F1
#
_cell.length_a   1.000
_cell.length_b   1.000
_cell.length_c   1.000
_cell.angle_alpha   90.00
_cell.angle_beta   90.00
_cell.angle_gamma   90.00
#
_symmetry.space_group_name_H-M   'P 1'
#
loop_
_entity.id
_entity.type
_entity.pdbx_description
1 polymer ?
#
loop_
_entity_poly.entity_id
_entity_poly.type
_entity_poly.pdbx_seq_one_letter_code
_entity_poly.pdbx_strand_id
1 'polypeptide(L)'
;MAAEDEPRAAASSPSGARADQMDPVELMRSRQYRLLLVAAAVIGLVVSFASWVFLELTHLTQEWVYVDLPEALGFHRAPWWWPLPVLLIAGLIIAFAVTRLPGHGGHEPSDGLTTGTLTTPDELPGVAIAALATIGLGLVLGPESPLIALAGGVAVFLIRLSRSKVPDQATQVLGAAASFAALATVFGSPVIGAVIVLEAAGLAGATLTLILLPGLIAAGVGSLLFVGLGSLSGLNTDAFAMPPLHLPAYPVPTFVDLLWTIPLALAAAIVVFLVFRLAKLTKRIVAVRPFVFFPVAALLVGALAILFAQVSGKGAGAVLFSGEHAMADVLEQQDSLSLGLFALLLLCKALAWAISLGAARGGPTFPAIFLGLVGGIMASHFVNVAQAPAIAVLVGAAVVSVLKLPLASIVLALLMTHGGAGVAPLIILGVVVAHIATLALTRRTPRKSPETTGGGAGRASAGGPTVTQ
;
A
#
# COMPACT_ATOMS: atom_id res chain seq x y z
N MET A 1 -60.06 -44.93 50.50
CA MET A 1 -59.07 -45.51 51.44
C MET A 1 -58.21 -46.44 50.61
N ALA A 2 -56.97 -46.17 50.21
CA ALA A 2 -56.01 -45.08 50.41
C ALA A 2 -54.93 -45.17 49.29
N ALA A 3 -53.97 -44.23 49.28
CA ALA A 3 -52.76 -44.07 48.43
C ALA A 3 -52.97 -43.28 47.11
N GLU A 4 -52.67 -41.98 47.02
CA GLU A 4 -51.39 -41.22 47.14
C GLU A 4 -50.42 -41.39 45.96
N ASP A 5 -50.56 -40.44 45.02
CA ASP A 5 -49.59 -39.58 44.33
C ASP A 5 -48.06 -39.84 44.45
N GLU A 6 -47.39 -40.01 43.29
CA GLU A 6 -46.05 -39.44 43.02
C GLU A 6 -45.80 -39.27 41.50
N PRO A 7 -45.07 -38.22 41.06
CA PRO A 7 -45.05 -37.76 39.66
C PRO A 7 -43.99 -38.45 38.79
N ARG A 8 -44.33 -38.64 37.51
CA ARG A 8 -43.43 -39.14 36.46
C ARG A 8 -42.22 -38.21 36.29
N ALA A 9 -41.04 -38.71 36.59
CA ALA A 9 -39.76 -38.18 36.12
C ALA A 9 -39.70 -38.23 34.58
N ALA A 10 -39.87 -37.07 33.94
CA ALA A 10 -39.52 -36.90 32.54
C ALA A 10 -38.02 -36.65 32.44
N ALA A 11 -37.28 -37.62 31.92
CA ALA A 11 -35.88 -37.50 31.58
C ALA A 11 -35.69 -36.39 30.54
N SER A 12 -35.13 -35.26 30.95
CA SER A 12 -34.65 -34.21 30.04
C SER A 12 -33.38 -34.68 29.35
N SER A 13 -33.48 -35.08 28.09
CA SER A 13 -32.32 -35.29 27.21
C SER A 13 -31.73 -33.93 26.82
N PRO A 14 -30.46 -33.61 27.09
CA PRO A 14 -29.85 -32.38 26.62
C PRO A 14 -29.37 -32.56 25.17
N SER A 15 -30.29 -32.47 24.20
CA SER A 15 -29.95 -32.53 22.76
C SER A 15 -29.85 -31.13 22.11
N GLY A 16 -29.58 -30.08 22.89
CA GLY A 16 -29.67 -28.69 22.41
C GLY A 16 -28.36 -27.91 22.28
N ALA A 17 -27.18 -28.46 22.60
CA ALA A 17 -25.97 -27.65 22.75
C ALA A 17 -24.69 -28.30 22.20
N ARG A 18 -24.71 -28.88 20.99
CA ARG A 18 -23.50 -29.42 20.34
C ARG A 18 -23.31 -29.10 18.86
N ALA A 19 -24.22 -28.36 18.23
CA ALA A 19 -23.95 -27.78 16.93
C ALA A 19 -23.48 -26.33 17.17
N ASP A 20 -22.17 -26.09 17.07
CA ASP A 20 -21.55 -24.90 16.44
C ASP A 20 -20.19 -24.47 17.03
N GLN A 21 -19.32 -25.42 17.39
CA GLN A 21 -17.87 -25.17 17.44
C GLN A 21 -17.15 -26.43 16.94
N MET A 22 -17.02 -26.57 15.62
CA MET A 22 -16.06 -27.52 15.06
C MET A 22 -14.65 -27.07 15.49
N ASP A 23 -13.88 -27.98 16.09
CA ASP A 23 -12.50 -27.72 16.48
C ASP A 23 -11.70 -27.28 15.23
N PRO A 24 -11.03 -26.11 15.23
CA PRO A 24 -10.20 -25.64 14.13
C PRO A 24 -9.20 -26.70 13.65
N VAL A 25 -8.71 -27.54 14.56
CA VAL A 25 -7.76 -28.62 14.26
C VAL A 25 -8.41 -29.75 13.44
N GLU A 26 -9.66 -30.10 13.71
CA GLU A 26 -10.40 -31.09 12.92
C GLU A 26 -10.69 -30.58 11.51
N LEU A 27 -11.00 -29.28 11.39
CA LEU A 27 -11.24 -28.61 10.11
C LEU A 27 -9.99 -28.59 9.24
N MET A 28 -8.81 -28.35 9.85
CA MET A 28 -7.50 -28.41 9.18
C MET A 28 -7.12 -29.82 8.68
N ARG A 29 -7.61 -30.88 9.33
CA ARG A 29 -7.36 -32.28 8.91
C ARG A 29 -8.26 -32.74 7.77
N SER A 30 -9.28 -31.96 7.41
CA SER A 30 -10.24 -32.29 6.36
C SER A 30 -9.59 -32.33 4.96
N ARG A 31 -10.16 -33.15 4.06
CA ARG A 31 -9.77 -33.18 2.64
C ARG A 31 -10.04 -31.84 1.96
N GLN A 32 -11.09 -31.14 2.38
CA GLN A 32 -11.47 -29.82 1.86
C GLN A 32 -10.41 -28.77 2.16
N TYR A 33 -9.84 -28.77 3.38
CA TYR A 33 -8.77 -27.84 3.74
C TYR A 33 -7.49 -28.11 2.96
N ARG A 34 -7.12 -29.38 2.74
CA ARG A 34 -5.96 -29.71 1.86
C ARG A 34 -6.15 -29.20 0.43
N LEU A 35 -7.35 -29.35 -0.13
CA LEU A 35 -7.68 -28.80 -1.45
C LEU A 35 -7.60 -27.27 -1.46
N LEU A 36 -8.01 -26.61 -0.37
CA LEU A 36 -7.89 -25.17 -0.20
C LEU A 36 -6.42 -24.71 -0.18
N LEU A 37 -5.53 -25.45 0.49
CA LEU A 37 -4.09 -25.15 0.50
C LEU A 37 -3.47 -25.28 -0.90
N VAL A 38 -3.84 -26.32 -1.66
CA VAL A 38 -3.38 -26.48 -3.05
C VAL A 38 -3.92 -25.35 -3.93
N ALA A 39 -5.20 -24.99 -3.78
CA ALA A 39 -5.78 -23.87 -4.51
C ALA A 39 -5.07 -22.54 -4.16
N ALA A 40 -4.77 -22.31 -2.89
CA ALA A 40 -4.02 -21.14 -2.44
C ALA A 40 -2.59 -21.12 -3.00
N ALA A 41 -1.91 -22.27 -3.09
CA ALA A 41 -0.61 -22.37 -3.74
C ALA A 41 -0.65 -21.99 -5.23
N VAL A 42 -1.66 -22.49 -5.96
CA VAL A 42 -1.86 -22.15 -7.38
C VAL A 42 -2.17 -20.67 -7.56
N ILE A 43 -3.05 -20.10 -6.72
CA ILE A 43 -3.33 -18.66 -6.75
C ILE A 43 -2.07 -17.87 -6.44
N GLY A 44 -1.31 -18.24 -5.41
CA GLY A 44 -0.05 -17.58 -5.05
C GLY A 44 0.93 -17.57 -6.21
N LEU A 45 1.08 -18.70 -6.91
CA LEU A 45 1.92 -18.81 -8.10
C LEU A 45 1.47 -17.84 -9.22
N VAL A 46 0.19 -17.88 -9.59
CA VAL A 46 -0.34 -17.08 -10.71
C VAL A 46 -0.35 -15.59 -10.38
N VAL A 47 -0.73 -15.20 -9.16
CA VAL A 47 -0.75 -13.81 -8.71
C VAL A 47 0.66 -13.25 -8.64
N SER A 48 1.63 -14.02 -8.14
CA SER A 48 3.02 -13.56 -8.07
C SER A 48 3.63 -13.43 -9.46
N PHE A 49 3.31 -14.35 -10.38
CA PHE A 49 3.73 -14.23 -11.78
C PHE A 49 3.14 -13.00 -12.45
N ALA A 50 1.83 -12.77 -12.30
CA ALA A 50 1.17 -11.60 -12.86
C ALA A 50 1.69 -10.28 -12.23
N SER A 51 2.01 -10.31 -10.93
CA SER A 51 2.64 -9.18 -10.24
C SER A 51 4.05 -8.92 -10.76
N TRP A 52 4.85 -9.98 -10.99
CA TRP A 52 6.17 -9.88 -11.61
C TRP A 52 6.09 -9.25 -13.01
N VAL A 53 5.19 -9.75 -13.87
CA VAL A 53 4.99 -9.18 -15.22
C VAL A 53 4.63 -7.70 -15.14
N PHE A 54 3.78 -7.30 -14.20
CA PHE A 54 3.41 -5.90 -14.04
C PHE A 54 4.61 -5.03 -13.61
N LEU A 55 5.41 -5.50 -12.64
CA LEU A 55 6.60 -4.79 -12.17
C LEU A 55 7.66 -4.69 -13.28
N GLU A 56 7.93 -5.78 -13.99
CA GLU A 56 8.84 -5.82 -15.14
C GLU A 56 8.37 -4.82 -16.21
N LEU A 57 7.08 -4.81 -16.55
CA LEU A 57 6.53 -3.87 -17.52
C LEU A 57 6.69 -2.42 -17.06
N THR A 58 6.53 -2.13 -15.77
CA THR A 58 6.80 -0.78 -15.25
C THR A 58 8.27 -0.41 -15.37
N HIS A 59 9.20 -1.31 -15.03
CA HIS A 59 10.64 -1.09 -15.15
C HIS A 59 11.05 -0.84 -16.61
N LEU A 60 10.67 -1.74 -17.52
CA LEU A 60 10.93 -1.60 -18.96
C LEU A 60 10.33 -0.32 -19.53
N THR A 61 9.16 0.11 -19.05
CA THR A 61 8.59 1.39 -19.47
C THR A 61 9.44 2.57 -19.00
N GLN A 62 9.97 2.53 -17.77
CA GLN A 62 10.84 3.58 -17.25
C GLN A 62 12.15 3.67 -18.05
N GLU A 63 12.81 2.53 -18.27
CA GLU A 63 14.05 2.44 -19.05
C GLU A 63 13.82 2.90 -20.49
N TRP A 64 12.80 2.36 -21.16
CA TRP A 64 12.49 2.72 -22.54
C TRP A 64 12.16 4.21 -22.68
N VAL A 65 11.35 4.79 -21.79
CA VAL A 65 10.91 6.19 -21.91
C VAL A 65 12.01 7.18 -21.53
N TYR A 66 12.84 6.87 -20.52
CA TYR A 66 13.82 7.82 -19.98
C TYR A 66 15.26 7.57 -20.43
N VAL A 67 15.55 6.44 -21.07
CA VAL A 67 16.88 6.08 -21.60
C VAL A 67 16.81 5.86 -23.11
N ASP A 68 16.14 4.79 -23.56
CA ASP A 68 16.18 4.36 -24.97
C ASP A 68 15.53 5.35 -25.92
N LEU A 69 14.37 5.91 -25.55
CA LEU A 69 13.61 6.82 -26.42
C LEU A 69 14.34 8.15 -26.66
N PRO A 70 14.92 8.83 -25.65
CA PRO A 70 15.83 9.94 -25.87
C PRO A 70 17.00 9.58 -26.80
N GLU A 71 17.63 8.44 -26.60
CA GLU A 71 18.76 7.98 -27.42
C GLU A 71 18.35 7.73 -28.88
N ALA A 72 17.21 7.07 -29.09
CA ALA A 72 16.63 6.82 -30.42
C ALA A 72 16.25 8.13 -31.15
N LEU A 73 15.94 9.20 -30.41
CA LEU A 73 15.70 10.54 -30.96
C LEU A 73 16.99 11.34 -31.19
N GLY A 74 18.15 10.75 -30.92
CA GLY A 74 19.46 11.35 -31.15
C GLY A 74 20.02 12.18 -30.00
N PHE A 75 19.41 12.12 -28.81
CA PHE A 75 19.97 12.76 -27.61
C PHE A 75 20.99 11.83 -26.94
N HIS A 76 22.13 12.37 -26.48
CA HIS A 76 23.11 11.57 -25.73
C HIS A 76 22.65 11.14 -24.33
N ARG A 77 21.65 11.84 -23.80
CA ARG A 77 20.96 11.54 -22.54
C ARG A 77 19.61 12.25 -22.55
N ALA A 78 18.66 11.83 -21.73
CA ALA A 78 17.40 12.53 -21.54
C ALA A 78 17.63 14.04 -21.28
N PRO A 79 17.09 14.94 -22.13
CA PRO A 79 17.16 16.37 -21.89
C PRO A 79 16.50 16.76 -20.56
N TRP A 80 16.93 17.88 -19.98
CA TRP A 80 16.39 18.33 -18.69
C TRP A 80 14.88 18.56 -18.70
N TRP A 81 14.29 18.93 -19.84
CA TRP A 81 12.85 19.16 -20.01
C TRP A 81 12.06 17.88 -20.33
N TRP A 82 12.74 16.74 -20.54
CA TRP A 82 12.14 15.46 -20.97
C TRP A 82 10.98 14.95 -20.10
N PRO A 83 11.00 15.12 -18.76
CA PRO A 83 9.86 14.72 -17.93
C PRO A 83 8.53 15.40 -18.29
N LEU A 84 8.54 16.61 -18.87
CA LEU A 84 7.31 17.36 -19.15
C LEU A 84 6.40 16.67 -20.19
N PRO A 85 6.84 16.36 -21.42
CA PRO A 85 5.99 15.67 -22.39
C PRO A 85 5.58 14.28 -21.91
N VAL A 86 6.48 13.55 -21.24
CA VAL A 86 6.19 12.21 -20.70
C VAL A 86 5.07 12.26 -19.66
N LEU A 87 5.18 13.17 -18.68
CA LEU A 87 4.17 13.31 -17.63
C LEU A 87 2.86 13.92 -18.14
N LEU A 88 2.90 14.76 -19.17
CA LEU A 88 1.69 15.21 -19.86
C LEU A 88 0.91 14.02 -20.42
N ILE A 89 1.59 13.11 -21.11
CA ILE A 89 0.99 11.87 -21.65
C ILE A 89 0.46 11.01 -20.50
N ALA A 90 1.23 10.86 -19.42
CA ALA A 90 0.78 10.13 -18.23
C ALA A 90 -0.55 10.68 -17.69
N GLY A 91 -0.64 12.00 -17.49
CA GLY A 91 -1.85 12.64 -17.00
C GLY A 91 -3.05 12.47 -17.93
N LEU A 92 -2.84 12.43 -19.25
CA LEU A 92 -3.90 12.16 -20.22
C LEU A 92 -4.39 10.71 -20.18
N ILE A 93 -3.47 9.74 -20.09
CA ILE A 93 -3.81 8.32 -19.98
C ILE A 93 -4.55 8.06 -18.66
N ILE A 94 -4.11 8.65 -17.56
CA ILE A 94 -4.77 8.53 -16.26
C ILE A 94 -6.16 9.18 -16.31
N ALA A 95 -6.30 10.38 -16.89
CA ALA A 95 -7.61 11.02 -17.06
C ALA A 95 -8.57 10.13 -17.84
N PHE A 96 -8.09 9.49 -18.92
CA PHE A 96 -8.87 8.55 -19.70
C PHE A 96 -9.25 7.31 -18.89
N ALA A 97 -8.29 6.67 -18.21
CA ALA A 97 -8.54 5.47 -17.42
C ALA A 97 -9.52 5.72 -16.27
N VAL A 98 -9.40 6.85 -15.57
CA VAL A 98 -10.29 7.22 -14.45
C VAL A 98 -11.70 7.56 -14.95
N THR A 99 -11.85 8.19 -16.10
CA THR A 99 -13.17 8.67 -16.57
C THR A 99 -13.90 7.71 -17.50
N ARG A 100 -13.18 6.83 -18.21
CA ARG A 100 -13.76 6.02 -19.29
C ARG A 100 -13.66 4.51 -19.08
N LEU A 101 -12.71 4.02 -18.29
CA LEU A 101 -12.53 2.57 -18.09
C LEU A 101 -13.29 2.07 -16.85
N PRO A 102 -13.77 0.82 -16.87
CA PRO A 102 -14.36 0.19 -15.68
C PRO A 102 -13.39 0.24 -14.49
N GLY A 103 -13.94 0.43 -13.30
CA GLY A 103 -13.16 0.52 -12.06
C GLY A 103 -12.43 1.84 -11.85
N HIS A 104 -12.59 2.83 -12.75
CA HIS A 104 -12.08 4.20 -12.57
C HIS A 104 -10.58 4.28 -12.24
N GLY A 105 -9.79 3.38 -12.83
CA GLY A 105 -8.35 3.27 -12.58
C GLY A 105 -7.97 2.65 -11.23
N GLY A 106 -8.94 2.14 -10.47
CA GLY A 106 -8.73 1.51 -9.17
C GLY A 106 -8.89 2.47 -7.99
N HIS A 107 -8.48 1.99 -6.82
CA HIS A 107 -8.61 2.70 -5.55
C HIS A 107 -7.85 4.03 -5.55
N GLU A 108 -8.41 5.00 -4.82
CA GLU A 108 -7.85 6.34 -4.72
C GLU A 108 -6.76 6.40 -3.64
N PRO A 109 -5.50 6.70 -3.99
CA PRO A 109 -4.36 6.59 -3.07
C PRO A 109 -4.45 7.55 -1.87
N SER A 110 -5.15 8.68 -2.05
CA SER A 110 -5.34 9.72 -1.02
C SER A 110 -6.12 9.25 0.22
N ASP A 111 -6.80 8.11 0.12
CA ASP A 111 -7.56 7.51 1.23
C ASP A 111 -6.73 6.49 2.02
N GLY A 112 -5.49 6.22 1.60
CA GLY A 112 -4.56 5.27 2.22
C GLY A 112 -4.59 3.89 1.55
N LEU A 113 -3.92 2.91 2.17
CA LEU A 113 -3.93 1.53 1.69
C LEU A 113 -5.20 0.82 2.19
N THR A 114 -6.06 0.37 1.28
CA THR A 114 -7.28 -0.38 1.61
C THR A 114 -7.17 -1.83 1.16
N THR A 115 -7.31 -2.76 2.10
CA THR A 115 -7.37 -4.20 1.86
C THR A 115 -8.78 -4.70 2.21
N GLY A 116 -9.60 -5.08 1.23
CA GLY A 116 -10.91 -5.67 1.53
C GLY A 116 -11.94 -5.66 0.40
N THR A 117 -11.83 -4.72 -0.53
CA THR A 117 -12.66 -4.66 -1.74
C THR A 117 -12.00 -5.46 -2.85
N LEU A 118 -12.55 -6.63 -3.16
CA LEU A 118 -12.07 -7.44 -4.28
C LEU A 118 -12.38 -6.71 -5.58
N THR A 119 -11.33 -6.33 -6.30
CA THR A 119 -11.44 -5.80 -7.67
C THR A 119 -12.03 -6.87 -8.57
N THR A 120 -12.95 -6.48 -9.43
CA THR A 120 -13.56 -7.40 -10.38
C THR A 120 -12.68 -7.55 -11.62
N PRO A 121 -12.70 -8.70 -12.32
CA PRO A 121 -11.82 -8.94 -13.47
C PRO A 121 -11.96 -7.90 -14.60
N ASP A 122 -13.14 -7.31 -14.76
CA ASP A 122 -13.45 -6.28 -15.75
C ASP A 122 -12.85 -4.90 -15.42
N GLU A 123 -12.52 -4.65 -14.15
CA GLU A 123 -11.86 -3.42 -13.71
C GLU A 123 -10.34 -3.48 -13.88
N LEU A 124 -9.76 -4.68 -13.95
CA LEU A 124 -8.31 -4.89 -14.02
C LEU A 124 -7.60 -4.13 -15.14
N PRO A 125 -8.12 -4.08 -16.39
CA PRO A 125 -7.47 -3.32 -17.45
C PRO A 125 -7.39 -1.82 -17.12
N GLY A 126 -8.44 -1.28 -16.51
CA GLY A 126 -8.48 0.12 -16.07
C GLY A 126 -7.44 0.40 -15.00
N VAL A 127 -7.33 -0.47 -13.99
CA VAL A 127 -6.31 -0.37 -12.93
C VAL A 127 -4.90 -0.48 -13.52
N ALA A 128 -4.65 -1.48 -14.36
CA ALA A 128 -3.34 -1.74 -14.93
C ALA A 128 -2.86 -0.58 -15.80
N ILE A 129 -3.71 -0.03 -16.67
CA ILE A 129 -3.37 1.12 -17.54
C ILE A 129 -3.09 2.37 -16.69
N ALA A 130 -3.95 2.67 -15.71
CA ALA A 130 -3.76 3.84 -14.85
C ALA A 130 -2.47 3.73 -14.01
N ALA A 131 -2.20 2.55 -13.46
CA ALA A 131 -1.02 2.28 -12.65
C ALA A 131 0.26 2.27 -13.49
N LEU A 132 0.25 1.67 -14.69
CA LEU A 132 1.39 1.68 -15.60
C LEU A 132 1.73 3.11 -16.06
N ALA A 133 0.72 3.91 -16.40
CA ALA A 133 0.91 5.33 -16.74
C ALA A 133 1.43 6.13 -15.54
N THR A 134 1.00 5.80 -14.32
CA THR A 134 1.47 6.46 -13.11
C THR A 134 2.93 6.11 -12.81
N ILE A 135 3.20 4.82 -12.63
CA ILE A 135 4.48 4.31 -12.11
C ILE A 135 5.53 4.28 -13.21
N GLY A 136 5.17 3.81 -14.41
CA GLY A 136 6.08 3.66 -15.54
C GLY A 136 6.53 5.00 -16.14
N LEU A 137 5.68 6.03 -16.10
CA LEU A 137 6.00 7.34 -16.72
C LEU A 137 6.53 8.37 -15.72
N GLY A 138 6.64 8.06 -14.43
CA GLY A 138 7.40 8.86 -13.46
C GLY A 138 6.62 9.64 -12.41
N LEU A 139 5.31 9.41 -12.26
CA LEU A 139 4.59 9.94 -11.10
C LEU A 139 5.02 9.22 -9.81
N VAL A 140 4.85 9.91 -8.69
CA VAL A 140 5.45 9.50 -7.40
C VAL A 140 4.46 8.64 -6.63
N LEU A 141 4.28 7.40 -7.05
CA LEU A 141 3.47 6.37 -6.37
C LEU A 141 4.10 4.99 -6.54
N GLY A 142 3.82 4.08 -5.60
CA GLY A 142 4.30 2.70 -5.61
C GLY A 142 3.33 1.71 -6.26
N PRO A 143 3.77 0.46 -6.49
CA PRO A 143 2.98 -0.59 -7.13
C PRO A 143 2.06 -1.37 -6.17
N GLU A 144 2.09 -1.12 -4.86
CA GLU A 144 1.39 -1.96 -3.87
C GLU A 144 -0.13 -1.98 -4.04
N SER A 145 -0.78 -0.83 -4.26
CA SER A 145 -2.23 -0.78 -4.43
C SER A 145 -2.68 -1.40 -5.76
N PRO A 146 -2.03 -1.12 -6.91
CA PRO A 146 -2.29 -1.83 -8.16
C PRO A 146 -2.08 -3.35 -8.05
N LEU A 147 -1.04 -3.81 -7.35
CA LEU A 147 -0.78 -5.24 -7.21
C LEU A 147 -1.78 -5.94 -6.27
N ILE A 148 -2.26 -5.28 -5.22
CA ILE A 148 -3.38 -5.79 -4.41
C ILE A 148 -4.65 -5.91 -5.26
N ALA A 149 -4.96 -4.90 -6.08
CA ALA A 149 -6.13 -4.93 -6.96
C ALA A 149 -6.00 -6.03 -8.04
N LEU A 150 -4.81 -6.17 -8.64
CA LEU A 150 -4.47 -7.22 -9.58
C LEU A 150 -4.66 -8.60 -8.94
N ALA A 151 -4.14 -8.81 -7.73
CA ALA A 151 -4.31 -10.05 -6.99
C ALA A 151 -5.78 -10.39 -6.74
N GLY A 152 -6.57 -9.41 -6.30
CA GLY A 152 -8.01 -9.58 -6.08
C GLY A 152 -8.74 -10.00 -7.37
N GLY A 153 -8.51 -9.28 -8.46
CA GLY A 153 -9.16 -9.58 -9.74
C GLY A 153 -8.72 -10.91 -10.35
N VAL A 154 -7.42 -11.25 -10.28
CA VAL A 154 -6.90 -12.54 -10.75
C VAL A 154 -7.46 -13.69 -9.92
N ALA A 155 -7.55 -13.55 -8.60
CA ALA A 155 -8.14 -14.57 -7.73
C ALA A 155 -9.62 -14.80 -8.06
N VAL A 156 -10.41 -13.73 -8.20
CA VAL A 156 -11.82 -13.82 -8.61
C VAL A 156 -11.96 -14.46 -10.00
N PHE A 157 -11.10 -14.09 -10.94
CA PHE A 157 -11.08 -14.67 -12.29
C PHE A 157 -10.82 -16.18 -12.26
N LEU A 158 -9.81 -16.63 -11.52
CA LEU A 158 -9.48 -18.06 -11.38
C LEU A 158 -10.60 -18.85 -10.70
N ILE A 159 -11.23 -18.29 -9.67
CA ILE A 159 -12.38 -18.91 -9.00
C ILE A 159 -13.55 -19.07 -9.97
N ARG A 160 -13.86 -18.05 -10.77
CA ARG A 160 -14.91 -18.11 -11.80
C ARG A 160 -14.58 -19.13 -12.90
N LEU A 161 -13.31 -19.22 -13.31
CA LEU A 161 -12.86 -20.15 -14.33
C LEU A 161 -12.99 -21.62 -13.89
N SER A 162 -12.80 -21.90 -12.61
CA SER A 162 -12.93 -23.25 -12.04
C SER A 162 -14.36 -23.82 -12.15
N ARG A 163 -15.38 -23.00 -12.38
CA ARG A 163 -16.82 -23.37 -12.45
C ARG A 163 -17.34 -24.15 -11.24
N SER A 164 -16.53 -24.30 -10.20
CA SER A 164 -16.86 -24.99 -8.97
C SER A 164 -17.69 -24.06 -8.10
N LYS A 165 -18.76 -24.56 -7.48
CA LYS A 165 -19.48 -23.82 -6.42
C LYS A 165 -18.59 -23.76 -5.19
N VAL A 166 -17.70 -22.77 -5.15
CA VAL A 166 -16.83 -22.50 -4.01
C VAL A 166 -17.66 -21.74 -2.97
N PRO A 167 -17.75 -22.22 -1.71
CA PRO A 167 -18.42 -21.48 -0.64
C PRO A 167 -17.84 -20.08 -0.46
N ASP A 168 -18.67 -19.11 -0.05
CA ASP A 168 -18.24 -17.71 0.12
C ASP A 168 -17.03 -17.57 1.05
N GLN A 169 -16.99 -18.37 2.12
CA GLN A 169 -15.88 -18.39 3.06
C GLN A 169 -14.56 -18.84 2.40
N ALA A 170 -14.59 -19.83 1.50
CA ALA A 170 -13.41 -20.26 0.77
C ALA A 170 -12.96 -19.21 -0.26
N THR A 171 -13.89 -18.48 -0.88
CA THR A 171 -13.60 -17.34 -1.76
C THR A 171 -12.87 -16.23 -1.00
N GLN A 172 -13.32 -15.91 0.22
CA GLN A 172 -12.67 -14.92 1.08
C GLN A 172 -11.25 -15.36 1.48
N VAL A 173 -11.06 -16.63 1.85
CA VAL A 173 -9.73 -17.18 2.19
C VAL A 173 -8.80 -17.13 0.99
N LEU A 174 -9.27 -17.48 -0.21
CA LEU A 174 -8.48 -17.43 -1.44
C LEU A 174 -8.15 -16.00 -1.87
N GLY A 175 -9.07 -15.04 -1.68
CA GLY A 175 -8.82 -13.62 -1.90
C GLY A 175 -7.81 -13.03 -0.92
N ALA A 176 -7.87 -13.44 0.35
CA ALA A 176 -6.83 -13.11 1.33
C ALA A 176 -5.49 -13.72 0.93
N ALA A 177 -5.44 -15.00 0.53
CA ALA A 177 -4.22 -15.66 0.08
C ALA A 177 -3.58 -14.97 -1.15
N ALA A 178 -4.40 -14.46 -2.08
CA ALA A 178 -3.92 -13.63 -3.19
C ALA A 178 -3.28 -12.33 -2.71
N SER A 179 -3.88 -11.65 -1.72
CA SER A 179 -3.32 -10.44 -1.12
C SER A 179 -1.99 -10.70 -0.40
N PHE A 180 -1.87 -11.83 0.29
CA PHE A 180 -0.60 -12.29 0.87
C PHE A 180 0.47 -12.43 -0.21
N ALA A 181 0.15 -13.09 -1.34
CA ALA A 181 1.07 -13.27 -2.45
C ALA A 181 1.50 -11.95 -3.08
N ALA A 182 0.57 -11.06 -3.42
CA ALA A 182 0.90 -9.76 -4.01
C ALA A 182 1.75 -8.89 -3.07
N LEU A 183 1.40 -8.79 -1.79
CA LEU A 183 2.19 -7.99 -0.85
C LEU A 183 3.56 -8.61 -0.58
N ALA A 184 3.67 -9.94 -0.54
CA ALA A 184 4.94 -10.62 -0.46
C ALA A 184 5.84 -10.31 -1.67
N THR A 185 5.25 -10.29 -2.88
CA THR A 185 5.93 -9.91 -4.11
C THR A 185 6.39 -8.45 -4.07
N VAL A 186 5.49 -7.53 -3.76
CA VAL A 186 5.77 -6.08 -3.73
C VAL A 186 6.93 -5.75 -2.78
N PHE A 187 6.92 -6.34 -1.58
CA PHE A 187 7.91 -6.03 -0.55
C PHE A 187 9.13 -6.96 -0.57
N GLY A 188 9.20 -7.91 -1.52
CA GLY A 188 10.25 -8.92 -1.59
C GLY A 188 10.34 -9.80 -0.33
N SER A 189 9.29 -9.85 0.51
CA SER A 189 9.30 -10.56 1.78
C SER A 189 7.94 -11.16 2.12
N PRO A 190 7.83 -12.51 2.18
CA PRO A 190 6.58 -13.17 2.57
C PRO A 190 6.16 -12.84 4.00
N VAL A 191 7.12 -12.51 4.86
CA VAL A 191 6.86 -12.12 6.26
C VAL A 191 6.18 -10.75 6.32
N ILE A 192 6.68 -9.75 5.58
CA ILE A 192 6.07 -8.42 5.53
C ILE A 192 4.65 -8.50 4.98
N GLY A 193 4.48 -9.21 3.85
CA GLY A 193 3.16 -9.39 3.24
C GLY A 193 2.16 -10.03 4.20
N ALA A 194 2.58 -11.06 4.94
CA ALA A 194 1.75 -11.68 5.95
C ALA A 194 1.36 -10.73 7.07
N VAL A 195 2.32 -10.02 7.67
CA VAL A 195 2.05 -9.09 8.78
C VAL A 195 1.09 -7.98 8.35
N ILE A 196 1.27 -7.41 7.16
CA ILE A 196 0.35 -6.38 6.62
C ILE A 196 -1.07 -6.93 6.51
N VAL A 197 -1.27 -8.09 5.90
CA VAL A 197 -2.63 -8.63 5.73
C VAL A 197 -3.26 -8.97 7.08
N LEU A 198 -2.51 -9.60 7.98
CA LEU A 198 -3.01 -9.97 9.31
C LEU A 198 -3.44 -8.74 10.12
N GLU A 199 -2.60 -7.71 10.14
CA GLU A 199 -2.84 -6.50 10.90
C GLU A 199 -3.96 -5.65 10.26
N ALA A 200 -3.96 -5.50 8.94
CA ALA A 200 -4.97 -4.71 8.23
C ALA A 200 -6.36 -5.33 8.30
N ALA A 201 -6.45 -6.67 8.26
CA ALA A 201 -7.71 -7.38 8.39
C ALA A 201 -8.14 -7.57 9.86
N GLY A 202 -7.30 -7.20 10.85
CA GLY A 202 -7.60 -7.37 12.27
C GLY A 202 -7.87 -8.83 12.66
N LEU A 203 -7.20 -9.78 12.00
CA LEU A 203 -7.49 -11.20 12.16
C LEU A 203 -7.05 -11.70 13.55
N ALA A 204 -7.97 -12.36 14.25
CA ALA A 204 -7.73 -12.95 15.56
C ALA A 204 -8.44 -14.30 15.70
N GLY A 205 -8.02 -15.10 16.69
CA GLY A 205 -8.67 -16.35 17.07
C GLY A 205 -8.68 -17.41 15.95
N ALA A 206 -9.80 -18.14 15.81
CA ALA A 206 -9.90 -19.25 14.86
C ALA A 206 -9.79 -18.80 13.38
N THR A 207 -10.25 -17.60 13.04
CA THR A 207 -10.19 -17.06 11.67
C THR A 207 -8.74 -16.82 11.22
N LEU A 208 -7.87 -16.42 12.15
CA LEU A 208 -6.44 -16.28 11.89
C LEU A 208 -5.84 -17.62 11.43
N THR A 209 -6.08 -18.70 12.17
CA THR A 209 -5.55 -20.02 11.85
C THR A 209 -6.03 -20.51 10.47
N LEU A 210 -7.28 -20.23 10.12
CA LEU A 210 -7.87 -20.66 8.85
C LEU A 210 -7.29 -19.92 7.63
N ILE A 211 -6.98 -18.63 7.75
CA ILE A 211 -6.48 -17.79 6.65
C ILE A 211 -4.94 -17.82 6.56
N LEU A 212 -4.26 -17.93 7.70
CA LEU A 212 -2.82 -17.79 7.80
C LEU A 212 -2.07 -18.85 6.99
N LEU A 213 -2.43 -20.13 7.10
CA LEU A 213 -1.72 -21.18 6.37
C LEU A 213 -1.91 -21.09 4.85
N PRO A 214 -3.13 -20.94 4.30
CA PRO A 214 -3.31 -20.66 2.87
C PRO A 214 -2.54 -19.43 2.41
N GLY A 215 -2.58 -18.34 3.19
CA GLY A 215 -1.88 -17.10 2.86
C GLY A 215 -0.36 -17.25 2.85
N LEU A 216 0.22 -17.90 3.87
CA LEU A 216 1.66 -18.15 3.94
C LEU A 216 2.14 -19.09 2.83
N ILE A 217 1.36 -20.11 2.48
CA ILE A 217 1.69 -20.97 1.33
C ILE A 217 1.67 -20.16 0.03
N ALA A 218 0.65 -19.32 -0.18
CA ALA A 218 0.56 -18.48 -1.36
C ALA A 218 1.74 -17.49 -1.45
N ALA A 219 2.08 -16.82 -0.36
CA ALA A 219 3.23 -15.91 -0.26
C ALA A 219 4.57 -16.64 -0.44
N GLY A 220 4.74 -17.82 0.17
CA GLY A 220 5.96 -18.60 0.08
C GLY A 220 6.20 -19.16 -1.32
N VAL A 221 5.17 -19.76 -1.94
CA VAL A 221 5.25 -20.23 -3.34
C VAL A 221 5.50 -19.06 -4.30
N GLY A 222 4.85 -17.93 -4.06
CA GLY A 222 5.08 -16.70 -4.81
C GLY A 222 6.51 -16.18 -4.73
N SER A 223 7.08 -16.16 -3.52
CA SER A 223 8.47 -15.77 -3.29
C SER A 223 9.45 -16.75 -3.96
N LEU A 224 9.18 -18.05 -3.93
CA LEU A 224 9.99 -19.06 -4.64
C LEU A 224 9.96 -18.88 -6.15
N LEU A 225 8.83 -18.44 -6.73
CA LEU A 225 8.76 -18.08 -8.14
C LEU A 225 9.74 -16.94 -8.46
N PHE A 226 9.80 -15.88 -7.65
CA PHE A 226 10.73 -14.77 -7.87
C PHE A 226 12.19 -15.22 -7.81
N VAL A 227 12.56 -15.94 -6.75
CA VAL A 227 13.92 -16.49 -6.58
C VAL A 227 14.27 -17.46 -7.73
N GLY A 228 13.31 -18.31 -8.11
CA GLY A 228 13.45 -19.28 -9.19
C GLY A 228 13.57 -18.63 -10.57
N LEU A 229 12.75 -17.64 -10.88
CA LEU A 229 12.82 -16.89 -12.14
C LEU A 229 14.16 -16.18 -12.27
N GLY A 230 14.67 -15.51 -11.23
CA GLY A 230 16.00 -14.89 -11.27
C GLY A 230 17.12 -15.88 -11.61
N SER A 231 17.12 -17.05 -10.96
CA SER A 231 18.12 -18.09 -11.21
C SER A 231 17.99 -18.81 -12.56
N LEU A 232 16.76 -18.96 -13.09
CA LEU A 232 16.50 -19.71 -14.33
C LEU A 232 16.54 -18.85 -15.60
N SER A 233 16.07 -17.60 -15.52
CA SER A 233 15.98 -16.69 -16.67
C SER A 233 17.23 -15.84 -16.88
N GLY A 234 18.11 -15.76 -15.87
CA GLY A 234 19.26 -14.85 -15.87
C GLY A 234 18.87 -13.37 -15.78
N LEU A 235 17.58 -13.06 -15.57
CA LEU A 235 17.09 -11.71 -15.33
C LEU A 235 17.48 -11.26 -13.92
N ASN A 236 17.92 -10.00 -13.81
CA ASN A 236 18.40 -9.44 -12.56
C ASN A 236 17.21 -9.21 -11.61
N THR A 237 16.95 -10.16 -10.70
CA THR A 237 15.89 -10.02 -9.68
C THR A 237 16.17 -8.91 -8.66
N ASP A 238 17.40 -8.39 -8.66
CA ASP A 238 17.84 -7.25 -7.85
C ASP A 238 17.11 -5.95 -8.25
N ALA A 239 16.52 -5.87 -9.45
CA ALA A 239 15.71 -4.73 -9.88
C ALA A 239 14.35 -4.64 -9.16
N PHE A 240 13.90 -5.70 -8.47
CA PHE A 240 12.54 -5.79 -7.93
C PHE A 240 12.45 -6.08 -6.44
N ALA A 241 13.55 -6.50 -5.81
CA ALA A 241 13.63 -6.63 -4.36
C ALA A 241 14.29 -5.35 -3.83
N MET A 242 13.60 -4.60 -2.97
CA MET A 242 14.23 -3.50 -2.22
C MET A 242 15.52 -4.02 -1.55
N PRO A 243 16.72 -3.62 -2.02
CA PRO A 243 17.94 -4.13 -1.43
C PRO A 243 18.01 -3.64 0.01
N PRO A 244 18.50 -4.48 0.95
CA PRO A 244 18.67 -4.06 2.32
C PRO A 244 19.60 -2.83 2.35
N LEU A 245 19.20 -1.81 3.09
CA LEU A 245 20.05 -0.63 3.27
C LEU A 245 21.27 -1.07 4.07
N HIS A 246 22.46 -0.95 3.48
CA HIS A 246 23.72 -1.27 4.15
C HIS A 246 24.04 -0.16 5.16
N LEU A 247 23.43 -0.24 6.34
CA LEU A 247 23.66 0.68 7.44
C LEU A 247 24.65 0.08 8.45
N PRO A 248 25.50 0.91 9.09
CA PRO A 248 26.40 0.42 10.11
C PRO A 248 25.63 -0.20 11.28
N ALA A 249 26.06 -1.38 11.72
CA ALA A 249 25.43 -2.07 12.84
C ALA A 249 25.49 -1.22 14.11
N TYR A 250 24.35 -1.08 14.78
CA TYR A 250 24.19 -0.26 15.99
C TYR A 250 23.72 -1.12 17.17
N PRO A 251 24.64 -1.58 18.03
CA PRO A 251 24.34 -2.60 19.03
C PRO A 251 23.67 -2.05 20.29
N VAL A 252 23.96 -0.80 20.69
CA VAL A 252 23.51 -0.25 21.98
C VAL A 252 22.89 1.13 21.78
N PRO A 253 21.59 1.32 22.07
CA PRO A 253 20.96 2.63 22.00
C PRO A 253 21.39 3.52 23.16
N THR A 254 21.59 4.81 22.88
CA THR A 254 21.91 5.81 23.89
C THR A 254 20.65 6.56 24.34
N PHE A 255 20.74 7.26 25.47
CA PHE A 255 19.67 8.14 25.93
C PHE A 255 19.39 9.29 24.94
N VAL A 256 20.41 9.73 24.19
CA VAL A 256 20.27 10.78 23.18
C VAL A 256 19.45 10.29 21.99
N ASP A 257 19.67 9.05 21.54
CA ASP A 257 18.86 8.43 20.48
C ASP A 257 17.39 8.34 20.89
N LEU A 258 17.13 7.97 22.15
CA LEU A 258 15.79 7.92 22.72
C LEU A 258 15.12 9.30 22.71
N LEU A 259 15.86 10.35 23.10
CA LEU A 259 15.36 11.72 23.14
C LEU A 259 15.01 12.25 21.75
N TRP A 260 15.82 11.93 20.73
CA TRP A 260 15.56 12.31 19.34
C TRP A 260 14.48 11.48 18.65
N THR A 261 14.24 10.25 19.08
CA THR A 261 13.21 9.37 18.50
C THR A 261 11.83 10.01 18.52
N ILE A 262 11.44 10.66 19.63
CA ILE A 262 10.13 11.31 19.78
C ILE A 262 9.92 12.48 18.80
N PRO A 263 10.76 13.54 18.77
CA PRO A 263 10.57 14.66 17.86
C PRO A 263 10.69 14.25 16.39
N LEU A 264 11.58 13.31 16.04
CA LEU A 264 11.71 12.81 14.67
C LEU A 264 10.44 12.07 14.23
N ALA A 265 9.90 11.18 15.05
CA ALA A 265 8.65 10.48 14.77
C ALA A 265 7.45 11.43 14.63
N LEU A 266 7.36 12.46 15.48
CA LEU A 266 6.34 13.50 15.37
C LEU A 266 6.48 14.30 14.06
N ALA A 267 7.70 14.66 13.68
CA ALA A 267 7.98 15.37 12.44
C ALA A 267 7.54 14.54 11.22
N ALA A 268 7.89 13.24 11.17
CA ALA A 268 7.45 12.35 10.10
C ALA A 268 5.91 12.28 9.99
N ALA A 269 5.22 12.11 11.13
CA ALA A 269 3.76 12.07 11.14
C ALA A 269 3.12 13.38 10.64
N ILE A 270 3.67 14.53 11.01
CA ILE A 270 3.21 15.84 10.53
C ILE A 270 3.44 15.98 9.02
N VAL A 271 4.63 15.62 8.52
CA VAL A 271 4.96 15.71 7.09
C VAL A 271 4.01 14.83 6.27
N VAL A 272 3.82 13.57 6.65
CA VAL A 272 2.90 12.65 5.97
C VAL A 272 1.46 13.17 6.06
N PHE A 273 1.02 13.69 7.20
CA PHE A 273 -0.30 14.29 7.33
C PHE A 273 -0.51 15.48 6.38
N LEU A 274 0.48 16.37 6.24
CA LEU A 274 0.43 17.51 5.32
C LEU A 274 0.39 17.05 3.86
N VAL A 275 1.17 16.03 3.49
CA VAL A 275 1.13 15.40 2.17
C VAL A 275 -0.29 14.91 1.85
N PHE A 276 -0.90 14.13 2.75
CA PHE A 276 -2.25 13.60 2.53
C PHE A 276 -3.33 14.69 2.52
N ARG A 277 -3.13 15.77 3.28
CA ARG A 277 -4.04 16.93 3.24
C ARG A 277 -3.97 17.64 1.88
N LEU A 278 -2.77 17.83 1.34
CA LEU A 278 -2.57 18.39 0.02
C LEU A 278 -3.10 17.44 -1.07
N ALA A 279 -2.89 16.13 -0.94
CA ALA A 279 -3.44 15.13 -1.85
C ALA A 279 -4.97 15.20 -1.94
N LYS A 280 -5.67 15.35 -0.81
CA LYS A 280 -7.14 15.52 -0.79
C LYS A 280 -7.58 16.82 -1.46
N LEU A 281 -6.78 17.89 -1.40
CA LEU A 281 -7.04 19.12 -2.14
C LEU A 281 -6.86 18.89 -3.64
N THR A 282 -5.74 18.29 -4.05
CA THR A 282 -5.45 17.94 -5.44
C THR A 282 -6.56 17.08 -6.03
N LYS A 283 -7.01 16.04 -5.31
CA LYS A 283 -8.15 15.18 -5.67
C LYS A 283 -9.40 15.99 -6.01
N ARG A 284 -9.77 16.96 -5.16
CA ARG A 284 -10.93 17.83 -5.40
C ARG A 284 -10.77 18.68 -6.66
N ILE A 285 -9.57 19.20 -6.91
CA ILE A 285 -9.27 20.03 -8.07
C ILE A 285 -9.33 19.21 -9.35
N VAL A 286 -8.68 18.04 -9.38
CA VAL A 286 -8.60 17.23 -10.60
C VAL A 286 -9.95 16.65 -11.03
N ALA A 287 -10.85 16.41 -10.07
CA ALA A 287 -12.19 15.92 -10.35
C ALA A 287 -13.07 16.92 -11.14
N VAL A 288 -12.78 18.23 -11.10
CA VAL A 288 -13.61 19.26 -11.76
C VAL A 288 -13.55 19.16 -13.28
N ARG A 289 -12.34 19.00 -13.83
CA ARG A 289 -12.07 18.83 -15.27
C ARG A 289 -10.93 17.84 -15.46
N PRO A 290 -11.23 16.52 -15.45
CA PRO A 290 -10.20 15.48 -15.41
C PRO A 290 -9.16 15.61 -16.53
N PHE A 291 -9.59 15.79 -17.78
CA PHE A 291 -8.70 15.92 -18.94
C PHE A 291 -7.84 17.19 -18.97
N VAL A 292 -8.08 18.16 -18.08
CA VAL A 292 -7.25 19.36 -17.95
C VAL A 292 -6.35 19.24 -16.72
N PHE A 293 -6.94 18.92 -15.57
CA PHE A 293 -6.23 19.01 -14.30
C PHE A 293 -5.36 17.80 -13.99
N PHE A 294 -5.64 16.60 -14.51
CA PHE A 294 -4.70 15.47 -14.39
C PHE A 294 -3.39 15.75 -15.15
N PRO A 295 -3.41 16.18 -16.43
CA PRO A 295 -2.18 16.61 -17.12
C PRO A 295 -1.47 17.77 -16.44
N VAL A 296 -2.20 18.79 -15.96
CA VAL A 296 -1.59 19.90 -15.22
C VAL A 296 -0.90 19.42 -13.93
N ALA A 297 -1.55 18.55 -13.16
CA ALA A 297 -0.95 17.96 -11.96
C ALA A 297 0.33 17.18 -12.30
N ALA A 298 0.32 16.38 -13.37
CA ALA A 298 1.49 15.64 -13.81
C ALA A 298 2.62 16.57 -14.29
N LEU A 299 2.31 17.65 -15.00
CA LEU A 299 3.29 18.68 -15.37
C LEU A 299 3.90 19.38 -14.16
N LEU A 300 3.12 19.63 -13.09
CA LEU A 300 3.64 20.20 -11.85
C LEU A 300 4.64 19.26 -11.17
N VAL A 301 4.38 17.95 -11.20
CA VAL A 301 5.35 16.92 -10.74
C VAL A 301 6.64 17.00 -11.56
N GLY A 302 6.53 17.11 -12.89
CA GLY A 302 7.67 17.29 -13.77
C GLY A 302 8.46 18.57 -13.47
N ALA A 303 7.77 19.68 -13.24
CA ALA A 303 8.41 20.96 -12.89
C ALA A 303 9.17 20.88 -11.56
N LEU A 304 8.63 20.20 -10.55
CA LEU A 304 9.33 19.97 -9.28
C LEU A 304 10.59 19.11 -9.46
N ALA A 305 10.52 18.07 -10.29
CA ALA A 305 11.66 17.23 -10.59
C ALA A 305 12.76 17.98 -11.37
N ILE A 306 12.36 18.82 -12.33
CA ILE A 306 13.26 19.69 -13.08
C ILE A 306 13.91 20.73 -12.16
N LEU A 307 13.13 21.37 -11.28
CA LEU A 307 13.65 22.32 -10.31
C LEU A 307 14.76 21.69 -9.47
N PHE A 308 14.51 20.50 -8.91
CA PHE A 308 15.53 19.78 -8.15
C PHE A 308 16.76 19.45 -9.01
N ALA A 309 16.57 18.93 -10.23
CA ALA A 309 17.66 18.57 -11.12
C ALA A 309 18.55 19.76 -11.49
N GLN A 310 17.94 20.92 -11.78
CA GLN A 310 18.68 22.13 -12.14
C GLN A 310 19.45 22.73 -10.96
N VAL A 311 18.91 22.66 -9.74
CA VAL A 311 19.57 23.20 -8.54
C VAL A 311 20.66 22.26 -8.01
N SER A 312 20.43 20.95 -8.05
CA SER A 312 21.34 19.95 -7.49
C SER A 312 22.40 19.44 -8.47
N GLY A 313 22.15 19.57 -9.77
CA GLY A 313 22.93 18.90 -10.81
C GLY A 313 22.73 17.37 -10.86
N LYS A 314 21.80 16.82 -10.05
CA LYS A 314 21.45 15.40 -10.02
C LYS A 314 20.30 15.11 -10.98
N GLY A 315 20.06 13.83 -11.27
CA GLY A 315 18.97 13.40 -12.16
C GLY A 315 17.58 13.73 -11.59
N ALA A 316 16.63 14.04 -12.49
CA ALA A 316 15.23 14.25 -12.13
C ALA A 316 14.58 13.01 -11.47
N GLY A 317 15.14 11.81 -11.72
CA GLY A 317 14.74 10.54 -11.12
C GLY A 317 14.79 10.50 -9.60
N ALA A 318 15.56 11.36 -8.94
CA ALA A 318 15.55 11.46 -7.48
C ALA A 318 14.17 11.92 -6.94
N VAL A 319 13.48 12.80 -7.68
CA VAL A 319 12.13 13.29 -7.34
C VAL A 319 11.04 12.42 -7.96
N LEU A 320 11.23 11.99 -9.22
CA LEU A 320 10.26 11.12 -9.92
C LEU A 320 10.21 9.70 -9.33
N PHE A 321 9.22 8.93 -9.78
CA PHE A 321 9.00 7.53 -9.41
C PHE A 321 8.73 7.31 -7.92
N SER A 322 8.53 6.05 -7.53
CA SER A 322 8.25 5.66 -6.14
C SER A 322 9.41 5.96 -5.17
N GLY A 323 10.63 6.09 -5.69
CA GLY A 323 11.87 6.26 -4.92
C GLY A 323 12.59 4.95 -4.59
N GLU A 324 12.02 3.79 -4.90
CA GLU A 324 12.60 2.48 -4.61
C GLU A 324 14.05 2.34 -5.08
N HIS A 325 14.31 2.62 -6.35
CA HIS A 325 15.63 2.48 -6.96
C HIS A 325 16.57 3.63 -6.55
N ALA A 326 16.01 4.81 -6.27
CA ALA A 326 16.78 5.99 -5.88
C ALA A 326 17.28 5.93 -4.43
N MET A 327 16.76 5.05 -3.57
CA MET A 327 17.16 4.96 -2.16
C MET A 327 18.64 4.60 -2.00
N ALA A 328 19.12 3.60 -2.75
CA ALA A 328 20.51 3.17 -2.70
C ALA A 328 21.44 4.29 -3.19
N ASP A 329 21.15 4.87 -4.36
CA ASP A 329 21.91 5.98 -4.93
C ASP A 329 22.01 7.17 -3.98
N VAL A 330 20.92 7.52 -3.31
CA VAL A 330 20.88 8.64 -2.36
C VAL A 330 21.72 8.35 -1.12
N LEU A 331 21.72 7.10 -0.64
CA LEU A 331 22.53 6.69 0.50
C LEU A 331 24.03 6.64 0.15
N GLU A 332 24.38 6.15 -1.04
CA GLU A 332 25.77 6.16 -1.52
C GLU A 332 26.30 7.58 -1.73
N GLN A 333 25.46 8.48 -2.20
CA GLN A 333 25.83 9.87 -2.47
C GLN A 333 25.74 10.78 -1.24
N GLN A 334 25.52 10.23 -0.05
CA GLN A 334 25.24 11.00 1.15
C GLN A 334 26.31 12.05 1.52
N ASP A 335 27.58 11.73 1.28
CA ASP A 335 28.70 12.63 1.58
C ASP A 335 28.86 13.73 0.52
N SER A 336 28.26 13.55 -0.67
CA SER A 336 28.35 14.49 -1.79
C SER A 336 27.25 15.55 -1.77
N LEU A 337 26.16 15.33 -1.02
CA LEU A 337 25.00 16.20 -0.99
C LEU A 337 25.02 17.08 0.26
N SER A 338 24.78 18.38 0.09
CA SER A 338 24.62 19.28 1.22
C SER A 338 23.26 19.07 1.90
N LEU A 339 23.18 19.41 3.19
CA LEU A 339 21.93 19.37 3.95
C LEU A 339 20.79 20.16 3.25
N GLY A 340 21.14 21.27 2.57
CA GLY A 340 20.19 22.07 1.79
C GLY A 340 19.64 21.33 0.56
N LEU A 341 20.47 20.53 -0.11
CA LEU A 341 20.01 19.70 -1.23
C LEU A 341 19.13 18.55 -0.77
N PHE A 342 19.42 17.94 0.38
CA PHE A 342 18.51 16.97 0.98
C PHE A 342 17.17 17.57 1.39
N ALA A 343 17.18 18.78 1.96
CA ALA A 343 15.95 19.51 2.29
C ALA A 343 15.12 19.80 1.02
N LEU A 344 15.79 20.22 -0.06
CA LEU A 344 15.14 20.45 -1.36
C LEU A 344 14.59 19.15 -1.95
N LEU A 345 15.35 18.05 -1.90
CA LEU A 345 14.90 16.73 -2.36
C LEU A 345 13.65 16.27 -1.59
N LEU A 346 13.70 16.34 -0.25
CA LEU A 346 12.58 15.98 0.61
C LEU A 346 11.33 16.81 0.28
N LEU A 347 11.49 18.13 0.10
CA LEU A 347 10.39 19.03 -0.26
C LEU A 347 9.81 18.72 -1.64
N CYS A 348 10.65 18.63 -2.67
CA CYS A 348 10.22 18.35 -4.04
C CYS A 348 9.54 16.98 -4.13
N LYS A 349 10.11 15.94 -3.50
CA LYS A 349 9.53 14.58 -3.45
C LYS A 349 8.20 14.56 -2.69
N ALA A 350 8.11 15.22 -1.54
CA ALA A 350 6.88 15.27 -0.74
C ALA A 350 5.75 15.99 -1.49
N LEU A 351 6.05 17.10 -2.18
CA LEU A 351 5.08 17.81 -3.00
C LEU A 351 4.66 17.00 -4.23
N ALA A 352 5.62 16.40 -4.93
CA ALA A 352 5.35 15.54 -6.08
C ALA A 352 4.50 14.32 -5.68
N TRP A 353 4.79 13.70 -4.53
CA TRP A 353 4.01 12.62 -3.95
C TRP A 353 2.59 13.08 -3.59
N ALA A 354 2.44 14.24 -2.93
CA ALA A 354 1.13 14.79 -2.58
C ALA A 354 0.26 15.07 -3.82
N ILE A 355 0.85 15.62 -4.88
CA ILE A 355 0.15 15.86 -6.14
C ILE A 355 -0.24 14.52 -6.78
N SER A 356 0.69 13.56 -6.85
CA SER A 356 0.45 12.24 -7.44
C SER A 356 -0.65 11.46 -6.69
N LEU A 357 -0.66 11.48 -5.36
CA LEU A 357 -1.70 10.84 -4.53
C LEU A 357 -3.12 11.33 -4.85
N GLY A 358 -3.27 12.61 -5.21
CA GLY A 358 -4.56 13.19 -5.56
C GLY A 358 -4.92 13.10 -7.05
N ALA A 359 -3.92 12.91 -7.93
CA ALA A 359 -4.07 13.01 -9.38
C ALA A 359 -3.68 11.73 -10.14
N ALA A 360 -3.49 10.60 -9.46
CA ALA A 360 -3.02 9.37 -10.09
C ALA A 360 -3.52 8.11 -9.38
N ARG A 361 -3.02 6.93 -9.80
CA ARG A 361 -3.40 5.60 -9.28
C ARG A 361 -2.14 4.79 -8.98
N GLY A 362 -2.03 4.32 -7.74
CA GLY A 362 -0.81 3.71 -7.21
C GLY A 362 -0.86 3.67 -5.69
N GLY A 363 0.21 3.23 -5.05
CA GLY A 363 0.27 3.11 -3.60
C GLY A 363 1.14 4.18 -2.92
N PRO A 364 0.86 4.51 -1.65
CA PRO A 364 1.54 5.58 -0.90
C PRO A 364 2.83 5.17 -0.16
N THR A 365 3.15 3.89 -0.04
CA THR A 365 4.10 3.33 0.92
C THR A 365 5.55 3.59 0.54
N PHE A 366 5.95 3.32 -0.71
CA PHE A 366 7.33 3.50 -1.15
C PHE A 366 7.82 4.95 -1.08
N PRO A 367 7.04 5.96 -1.54
CA PRO A 367 7.42 7.35 -1.34
C PRO A 367 7.56 7.73 0.15
N ALA A 368 6.75 7.13 1.04
CA ALA A 368 6.86 7.37 2.48
C ALA A 368 8.17 6.79 3.04
N ILE A 369 8.55 5.58 2.63
CA ILE A 369 9.85 4.97 2.99
C ILE A 369 10.99 5.88 2.49
N PHE A 370 10.93 6.36 1.25
CA PHE A 370 11.94 7.27 0.69
C PHE A 370 12.05 8.58 1.50
N LEU A 371 10.93 9.20 1.87
CA LEU A 371 10.96 10.40 2.72
C LEU A 371 11.54 10.10 4.10
N GLY A 372 11.25 8.93 4.67
CA GLY A 372 11.84 8.47 5.93
C GLY A 372 13.35 8.31 5.84
N LEU A 373 13.85 7.73 4.74
CA LEU A 373 15.27 7.58 4.46
C LEU A 373 15.97 8.94 4.35
N VAL A 374 15.49 9.82 3.48
CA VAL A 374 16.09 11.15 3.27
C VAL A 374 16.03 11.98 4.56
N GLY A 375 14.89 11.94 5.27
CA GLY A 375 14.75 12.59 6.56
C GLY A 375 15.72 12.04 7.62
N GLY A 376 15.99 10.72 7.59
CA GLY A 376 16.97 10.07 8.46
C GLY A 376 18.40 10.50 8.18
N ILE A 377 18.79 10.57 6.91
CA ILE A 377 20.09 11.11 6.50
C ILE A 377 20.22 12.56 6.95
N MET A 378 19.18 13.38 6.77
CA MET A 378 19.19 14.77 7.26
C MET A 378 19.34 14.84 8.79
N ALA A 379 18.61 14.00 9.51
CA ALA A 379 18.63 13.97 10.96
C ALA A 379 19.99 13.53 11.53
N SER A 380 20.76 12.70 10.81
CA SER A 380 22.11 12.30 11.24
C SER A 380 23.13 13.42 11.22
N HIS A 381 22.83 14.56 10.59
CA HIS A 381 23.65 15.77 10.71
C HIS A 381 23.41 16.53 12.03
N PHE A 382 22.39 16.16 12.82
CA PHE A 382 22.20 16.73 14.14
C PHE A 382 23.21 16.16 15.15
N VAL A 383 23.51 16.97 16.17
CA VAL A 383 24.50 16.62 17.18
C VAL A 383 24.10 15.33 17.89
N ASN A 384 25.00 14.35 17.88
CA ASN A 384 24.85 13.06 18.56
C ASN A 384 23.66 12.20 18.08
N VAL A 385 23.28 12.30 16.80
CA VAL A 385 22.27 11.42 16.19
C VAL A 385 22.95 10.39 15.31
N ALA A 386 22.87 9.11 15.70
CA ALA A 386 23.39 8.04 14.86
C ALA A 386 22.51 7.83 13.62
N GLN A 387 23.15 7.61 12.46
CA GLN A 387 22.47 7.52 11.17
C GLN A 387 21.54 6.31 11.06
N ALA A 388 22.02 5.12 11.42
CA ALA A 388 21.25 3.89 11.33
C ALA A 388 19.91 3.97 12.10
N PRO A 389 19.89 4.36 13.41
CA PRO A 389 18.62 4.51 14.12
C PRO A 389 17.76 5.66 13.60
N ALA A 390 18.34 6.79 13.16
CA ALA A 390 17.56 7.91 12.62
C ALA A 390 16.78 7.52 11.36
N ILE A 391 17.43 6.85 10.41
CA ILE A 391 16.80 6.32 9.20
C ILE A 391 15.73 5.30 9.56
N ALA A 392 16.05 4.32 10.41
CA ALA A 392 15.11 3.26 10.76
C ALA A 392 13.85 3.78 11.47
N VAL A 393 14.01 4.71 12.41
CA VAL A 393 12.91 5.38 13.11
C VAL A 393 12.04 6.16 12.13
N LEU A 394 12.63 6.95 11.24
CA LEU A 394 11.87 7.79 10.31
C LEU A 394 11.19 7.00 9.19
N VAL A 395 11.80 5.92 8.70
CA VAL A 395 11.15 4.97 7.79
C VAL A 395 9.93 4.35 8.48
N GLY A 396 10.09 3.78 9.67
CA GLY A 396 8.97 3.20 10.42
C GLY A 396 7.87 4.22 10.73
N ALA A 397 8.24 5.42 11.17
CA ALA A 397 7.33 6.51 11.47
C ALA A 397 6.56 7.01 10.23
N ALA A 398 7.22 7.13 9.08
CA ALA A 398 6.57 7.53 7.83
C ALA A 398 5.58 6.45 7.36
N VAL A 399 5.98 5.18 7.38
CA VAL A 399 5.14 4.05 6.95
C VAL A 399 3.91 3.90 7.84
N VAL A 400 4.05 3.98 9.17
CA VAL A 400 2.88 3.87 10.07
C VAL A 400 1.94 5.05 9.94
N SER A 401 2.45 6.23 9.58
CA SER A 401 1.63 7.42 9.34
C SER A 401 0.77 7.28 8.07
N VAL A 402 1.18 6.42 7.14
CA VAL A 402 0.43 6.06 5.94
C VAL A 402 -0.51 4.88 6.19
N LEU A 403 0.05 3.75 6.60
CA LEU A 403 -0.67 2.48 6.69
C LEU A 403 -1.56 2.40 7.93
N LYS A 404 -1.17 3.07 9.02
CA LYS A 404 -1.77 2.92 10.37
C LYS A 404 -1.70 1.47 10.89
N LEU A 405 -0.69 0.75 10.44
CA LEU A 405 -0.38 -0.64 10.81
C LEU A 405 0.97 -0.66 11.56
N PRO A 406 0.98 -0.44 12.89
CA PRO A 406 2.22 -0.34 13.67
C PRO A 406 3.12 -1.58 13.57
N LEU A 407 2.58 -2.80 13.67
CA LEU A 407 3.39 -4.02 13.63
C LEU A 407 4.06 -4.19 12.26
N ALA A 408 3.32 -4.02 11.17
CA ALA A 408 3.84 -4.06 9.81
C ALA A 408 4.91 -3.00 9.58
N SER A 409 4.71 -1.80 10.10
CA SER A 409 5.68 -0.70 9.97
C SER A 409 6.98 -0.99 10.73
N ILE A 410 6.90 -1.60 11.92
CA ILE A 410 8.06 -2.05 12.69
C ILE A 410 8.82 -3.14 11.94
N VAL A 411 8.12 -4.17 11.48
CA VAL A 411 8.74 -5.30 10.75
C VAL A 411 9.38 -4.83 9.45
N LEU A 412 8.70 -3.96 8.71
CA LEU A 412 9.24 -3.37 7.49
C LEU A 412 10.50 -2.54 7.78
N ALA A 413 10.48 -1.64 8.75
CA ALA A 413 11.66 -0.86 9.11
C ALA A 413 12.85 -1.73 9.55
N LEU A 414 12.60 -2.80 10.33
CA LEU A 414 13.63 -3.75 10.75
C LEU A 414 14.27 -4.49 9.58
N LEU A 415 13.45 -5.05 8.70
CA LEU A 415 13.90 -5.83 7.55
C LEU A 415 14.55 -4.95 6.46
N MET A 416 14.20 -3.67 6.40
CA MET A 416 14.83 -2.76 5.44
C MET A 416 16.18 -2.24 5.93
N THR A 417 16.30 -1.93 7.22
CA THR A 417 17.48 -1.23 7.74
C THR A 417 18.57 -2.13 8.29
N HIS A 418 18.24 -3.34 8.78
CA HIS A 418 19.20 -4.27 9.38
C HIS A 418 20.15 -3.63 10.43
N GLY A 419 19.71 -2.56 11.10
CA GLY A 419 20.59 -1.71 11.92
C GLY A 419 21.10 -2.31 13.22
N GLY A 420 20.88 -3.61 13.48
CA GLY A 420 21.29 -4.30 14.71
C GLY A 420 20.29 -4.18 15.87
N ALA A 421 20.59 -4.88 16.97
CA ALA A 421 19.66 -5.07 18.09
C ALA A 421 19.27 -3.76 18.79
N GLY A 422 20.14 -2.75 18.82
CA GLY A 422 19.87 -1.47 19.47
C GLY A 422 18.86 -0.59 18.75
N VAL A 423 18.63 -0.84 17.46
CA VAL A 423 17.71 -0.04 16.63
C VAL A 423 16.25 -0.47 16.84
N ALA A 424 16.01 -1.76 17.13
CA ALA A 424 14.66 -2.29 17.26
C ALA A 424 13.79 -1.58 18.32
N PRO A 425 14.27 -1.32 19.56
CA PRO A 425 13.49 -0.57 20.55
C PRO A 425 13.16 0.86 20.11
N LEU A 426 14.06 1.52 19.38
CA LEU A 426 13.87 2.88 18.89
C LEU A 426 12.82 2.92 17.77
N ILE A 427 12.86 1.96 16.84
CA ILE A 427 11.81 1.80 15.81
C ILE A 427 10.44 1.66 16.48
N ILE A 428 10.32 0.76 17.46
CA ILE A 428 9.05 0.51 18.16
C ILE A 428 8.53 1.81 18.78
N LEU A 429 9.38 2.53 19.53
CA LEU A 429 9.00 3.79 20.15
C LEU A 429 8.58 4.83 19.10
N GLY A 430 9.38 5.01 18.06
CA GLY A 430 9.11 5.98 16.99
C GLY A 430 7.80 5.67 16.26
N VAL A 431 7.56 4.41 15.93
CA VAL A 431 6.33 3.95 15.29
C VAL A 431 5.12 4.22 16.19
N VAL A 432 5.18 3.91 17.48
CA VAL A 432 4.08 4.16 18.41
C VAL A 432 3.79 5.66 18.52
N VAL A 433 4.82 6.49 18.66
CA VAL A 433 4.67 7.96 18.72
C VAL A 433 4.03 8.49 17.44
N ALA A 434 4.54 8.10 16.28
CA ALA A 434 4.01 8.53 14.99
C ALA A 434 2.57 8.05 14.75
N HIS A 435 2.24 6.83 15.17
CA HIS A 435 0.89 6.28 15.09
C HIS A 435 -0.10 7.09 15.93
N ILE A 436 0.22 7.36 17.20
CA ILE A 436 -0.61 8.19 18.09
C ILE A 436 -0.78 9.60 17.52
N ALA A 437 0.30 10.20 17.04
CA ALA A 437 0.27 11.53 16.41
C ALA A 437 -0.63 11.55 15.17
N THR A 438 -0.53 10.55 14.30
CA THR A 438 -1.35 10.40 13.09
C THR A 438 -2.83 10.28 13.43
N LEU A 439 -3.18 9.50 14.46
CA LEU A 439 -4.57 9.40 14.94
C LEU A 439 -5.09 10.74 15.48
N ALA A 440 -4.26 11.45 16.26
CA ALA A 440 -4.62 12.76 16.81
C ALA A 440 -4.84 13.83 15.73
N LEU A 441 -3.96 13.87 14.72
CA LEU A 441 -4.06 14.81 13.59
C LEU A 441 -5.31 14.53 12.73
N THR A 442 -5.63 13.25 12.50
CA THR A 442 -6.79 12.86 11.68
C THR A 442 -8.13 13.23 12.33
N ARG A 443 -8.26 13.08 13.65
CA ARG A 443 -9.49 13.41 14.40
C ARG A 443 -9.85 14.90 14.39
N ARG A 444 -8.87 15.79 14.21
CA ARG A 444 -9.08 17.25 14.23
C ARG A 444 -9.71 17.81 12.95
N THR A 445 -9.98 16.98 11.95
CA THR A 445 -10.73 17.41 10.75
C THR A 445 -12.23 17.33 11.06
N PRO A 446 -12.97 18.45 11.16
CA PRO A 446 -14.38 18.43 11.55
C PRO A 446 -15.19 17.58 10.55
N ARG A 447 -15.87 16.56 11.08
CA ARG A 447 -16.88 15.80 10.35
C ARG A 447 -18.00 16.78 10.04
N LYS A 448 -18.27 17.08 8.76
CA LYS A 448 -19.52 17.75 8.39
C LYS A 448 -20.64 16.85 8.91
N SER A 449 -21.39 17.31 9.91
CA SER A 449 -22.60 16.61 10.36
C SER A 449 -23.49 16.40 9.15
N PRO A 450 -24.11 15.22 8.98
CA PRO A 450 -25.18 15.08 8.01
C PRO A 450 -26.24 16.14 8.37
N GLU A 451 -26.57 17.02 7.41
CA GLU A 451 -27.80 17.78 7.49
C GLU A 451 -28.92 16.76 7.73
N THR A 452 -29.55 16.84 8.90
CA THR A 452 -30.83 16.21 9.14
C THR A 452 -31.80 16.83 8.15
N THR A 453 -31.99 16.17 7.01
CA THR A 453 -33.18 16.32 6.19
C THR A 453 -34.38 16.05 7.10
N GLY A 454 -34.99 17.13 7.58
CA GLY A 454 -36.26 17.11 8.30
C GLY A 454 -37.28 16.38 7.42
N GLY A 455 -37.78 15.26 7.94
CA GLY A 455 -38.77 14.43 7.29
C GLY A 455 -40.03 15.21 6.98
N GLY A 456 -40.58 14.92 5.80
CA GLY A 456 -41.87 15.42 5.36
C GLY A 456 -43.00 15.01 6.32
N ALA A 457 -43.76 15.99 6.76
CA ALA A 457 -45.11 15.78 7.25
C ALA A 457 -46.01 15.49 6.04
N GLY A 458 -46.59 14.30 6.02
CA GLY A 458 -47.40 13.77 4.94
C GLY A 458 -48.67 14.59 4.66
N ARG A 459 -48.89 14.88 3.37
CA ARG A 459 -50.23 15.07 2.82
C ARG A 459 -50.86 13.69 2.64
N ALA A 460 -51.73 13.30 3.57
CA ALA A 460 -52.71 12.24 3.33
C ALA A 460 -54.09 12.92 3.18
N SER A 461 -54.57 12.91 1.94
CA SER A 461 -55.90 13.30 1.52
C SER A 461 -56.91 12.26 1.99
N ALA A 462 -57.83 12.63 2.89
CA ALA A 462 -59.13 11.97 3.05
C ALA A 462 -60.09 12.92 3.77
N GLY A 463 -61.04 13.50 3.04
CA GLY A 463 -62.08 14.38 3.59
C GLY A 463 -63.25 14.57 2.63
N GLY A 464 -64.27 13.71 2.78
CA GLY A 464 -65.71 14.02 2.69
C GLY A 464 -66.36 14.29 1.31
N PRO A 465 -67.52 13.67 1.00
CA PRO A 465 -68.38 14.11 -0.09
C PRO A 465 -69.29 15.28 0.34
N THR A 466 -69.57 16.23 -0.55
CA THR A 466 -70.63 17.25 -0.37
C THR A 466 -71.41 17.44 -1.68
N VAL A 467 -72.53 16.71 -1.76
CA VAL A 467 -73.88 17.05 -2.26
C VAL A 467 -74.08 18.24 -3.23
N THR A 468 -74.83 17.96 -4.33
CA THR A 468 -75.64 18.84 -5.23
C THR A 468 -74.89 19.89 -6.06
N GLN A 469 -75.18 20.15 -7.34
CA GLN A 469 -76.39 20.07 -8.16
C GLN A 469 -76.12 19.47 -9.55
#